data_AF-A0A956KFL6-F1
#
_entry.id   AF-A0A956KFL6-F1
#
_cell.length_a   1.000
_cell.length_b   1.000
_cell.length_c   1.000
_cell.angle_alpha   90.00
_cell.angle_beta   90.00
_cell.angle_gamma   90.00
#
_symmetry.space_group_name_H-M   'P 1'
#
loop_
_entity.id
_entity.type
_entity.pdbx_description
1 polymer ?
#
loop_
_entity_poly.entity_id
_entity_poly.type
_entity_poly.pdbx_seq_one_letter_code
_entity_poly.pdbx_strand_id
1 'polypeptide(L)'
;AADVTIPSAQKAIGAGAPTPGPVPRLVADPSAGLAYLTWHARVVRVETPLFVFDPGPPASREPAELELRRQLDPGTGAPEDSVRGRLSSFSLGVPGLVDVGFSQLTFSHDSTGAGLDAAIDAVTFRGPLGLFDRLAGELGIGGSIEAGVEDGIAYVRARRSVPTLAVGVFELSNLELIAAYYLPLDERTSWLELAASSPARPFRVAVCGVGGDGHLALEVGAGGLQRFELGLGAAGGFALDVGVASGNVRMSIGVSYEWSASEGNTVSGSITLGGAVEVLGVVSVSITMTMGLAWEPKRGAPDRGSLHGRAQLDVKISILFFSAAVTLTVERRLAGADPPFTAQVSRDEWLAYAEAFA
;
A
#
# COMPACT_ATOMS: atom_id res chain seq x y z
N ALA A 1 17.21 -31.91 42.28
CA ALA A 1 16.64 -30.66 42.78
C ALA A 1 17.77 -29.80 43.32
N ALA A 2 18.19 -28.82 42.53
CA ALA A 2 19.07 -27.75 42.97
C ALA A 2 18.42 -26.48 42.42
N ASP A 3 17.72 -25.73 43.28
CA ASP A 3 17.19 -24.41 42.94
C ASP A 3 18.38 -23.47 42.81
N VAL A 4 18.69 -23.09 41.57
CA VAL A 4 19.66 -22.04 41.27
C VAL A 4 18.87 -20.77 40.98
N THR A 5 18.80 -19.89 41.98
CA THR A 5 18.20 -18.56 41.84
C THR A 5 19.16 -17.67 41.06
N ILE A 6 18.79 -17.29 39.83
CA ILE A 6 19.55 -16.34 39.01
C ILE A 6 19.11 -14.90 39.38
N PRO A 7 20.05 -13.93 39.56
CA PRO A 7 19.69 -12.55 39.88
C PRO A 7 18.93 -11.89 38.73
N SER A 8 17.81 -11.25 39.04
CA SER A 8 16.96 -10.51 38.12
C SER A 8 17.71 -9.34 37.46
N ALA A 9 17.96 -9.43 36.15
CA ALA A 9 18.39 -8.30 35.34
C ALA A 9 17.17 -7.41 35.03
N GLN A 10 16.92 -6.43 35.89
CA GLN A 10 15.94 -5.37 35.66
C GLN A 10 16.63 -4.17 35.01
N LYS A 11 16.26 -3.85 33.77
CA LYS A 11 16.30 -2.47 33.29
C LYS A 11 15.00 -2.16 32.54
N ALA A 12 14.27 -1.22 33.13
CA ALA A 12 12.86 -0.93 32.89
C ALA A 12 12.62 0.04 31.73
N ILE A 13 11.48 -0.11 31.06
CA ILE A 13 10.75 0.99 30.43
C ILE A 13 9.51 1.22 31.31
N GLY A 14 9.42 2.38 31.97
CA GLY A 14 8.26 2.80 32.76
C GLY A 14 8.57 3.10 34.23
N ALA A 15 8.33 4.34 34.64
CA ALA A 15 8.52 4.82 36.00
C ALA A 15 7.43 4.25 36.94
N GLY A 16 7.77 3.18 37.65
CA GLY A 16 7.00 2.60 38.74
C GLY A 16 7.86 1.57 39.47
N ALA A 17 7.79 1.54 40.81
CA ALA A 17 8.57 0.59 41.59
C ALA A 17 8.29 -0.85 41.13
N PRO A 18 9.32 -1.67 40.84
CA PRO A 18 9.11 -3.00 40.32
C PRO A 18 8.46 -3.88 41.38
N THR A 19 7.21 -4.29 41.13
CA THR A 19 6.59 -5.38 41.87
C THR A 19 7.32 -6.67 41.47
N PRO A 20 7.75 -7.56 42.40
CA PRO A 20 8.50 -8.76 42.03
C PRO A 20 7.67 -9.62 41.07
N GLY A 21 8.20 -9.79 39.86
CA GLY A 21 7.57 -10.58 38.80
C GLY A 21 7.68 -12.09 39.10
N PRO A 22 6.83 -12.91 38.46
CA PRO A 22 6.90 -14.37 38.53
C PRO A 22 8.30 -14.89 38.16
N VAL A 23 8.84 -15.77 39.01
CA VAL A 23 10.16 -16.40 38.85
C VAL A 23 10.08 -17.45 37.74
N PRO A 24 10.99 -17.43 36.74
CA PRO A 24 11.00 -18.43 35.67
C PRO A 24 11.27 -19.82 36.25
N ARG A 25 10.54 -20.83 35.76
CA ARG A 25 10.68 -22.21 36.21
C ARG A 25 11.61 -22.96 35.29
N LEU A 26 12.77 -23.37 35.81
CA LEU A 26 13.71 -24.23 35.11
C LEU A 26 13.37 -25.70 35.37
N VAL A 27 13.16 -26.46 34.31
CA VAL A 27 12.99 -27.91 34.37
C VAL A 27 14.04 -28.57 33.49
N ALA A 28 14.84 -29.43 34.10
CA ALA A 28 15.81 -30.27 33.40
C ALA A 28 15.29 -31.71 33.40
N ASP A 29 15.19 -32.32 32.23
CA ASP A 29 14.94 -33.75 32.08
C ASP A 29 16.23 -34.45 31.62
N PRO A 30 16.97 -35.07 32.56
CA PRO A 30 18.23 -35.74 32.27
C PRO A 30 18.05 -36.98 31.38
N SER A 31 16.84 -37.56 31.32
CA SER A 31 16.57 -38.76 30.53
C SER A 31 16.34 -38.48 29.04
N ALA A 32 15.99 -37.24 28.71
CA ALA A 32 15.75 -36.77 27.35
C ALA A 32 16.82 -35.81 26.82
N GLY A 33 17.84 -35.46 27.62
CA GLY A 33 18.86 -34.48 27.24
C GLY A 33 18.29 -33.06 27.03
N LEU A 34 17.16 -32.74 27.65
CA LEU A 34 16.41 -31.50 27.41
C LEU A 34 16.44 -30.61 28.66
N ALA A 35 16.75 -29.34 28.48
CA ALA A 35 16.55 -28.29 29.48
C ALA A 35 15.56 -27.27 28.94
N TYR A 36 14.46 -27.02 29.66
CA TYR A 36 13.51 -25.99 29.29
C TYR A 36 13.23 -25.04 30.44
N LEU A 37 13.05 -23.77 30.08
CA LEU A 37 12.75 -22.64 30.94
C LEU A 37 11.39 -22.10 30.52
N THR A 38 10.40 -22.22 31.40
CA THR A 38 9.08 -21.61 31.17
C THR A 38 8.93 -20.37 32.04
N TRP A 39 8.62 -19.25 31.41
CA TRP A 39 8.32 -17.98 32.06
C TRP A 39 6.87 -17.59 31.76
N HIS A 40 6.12 -17.31 32.82
CA HIS A 40 4.78 -16.73 32.69
C HIS A 40 4.87 -15.27 33.11
N ALA A 41 4.36 -14.35 32.31
CA ALA A 41 4.41 -12.92 32.57
C ALA A 41 3.01 -12.34 32.67
N ARG A 42 2.85 -11.39 33.61
CA ARG A 42 1.64 -10.58 33.64
C ARG A 42 1.76 -9.46 32.61
N VAL A 43 0.89 -9.46 31.62
CA VAL A 43 0.81 -8.37 30.65
C VAL A 43 -0.04 -7.24 31.19
N VAL A 44 0.43 -6.01 30.98
CA VAL A 44 -0.26 -4.78 31.38
C VAL A 44 -0.81 -4.09 30.16
N ARG A 45 -1.92 -3.35 30.34
CA ARG A 45 -2.46 -2.49 29.30
C ARG A 45 -1.44 -1.40 28.98
N VAL A 46 -1.21 -1.16 27.69
CA VAL A 46 -0.36 -0.09 27.18
C VAL A 46 -1.20 0.76 26.25
N GLU A 47 -1.22 2.07 26.47
CA GLU A 47 -2.03 2.98 25.67
C GLU A 47 -1.21 4.21 25.30
N THR A 48 -1.21 4.51 24.01
CA THR A 48 -0.62 5.69 23.38
C THR A 48 -1.65 6.27 22.40
N PRO A 49 -1.50 7.51 21.92
CA PRO A 49 -2.46 8.10 20.99
C PRO A 49 -2.70 7.29 19.70
N LEU A 50 -1.75 6.45 19.29
CA LEU A 50 -1.79 5.70 18.03
C LEU A 50 -1.71 4.17 18.22
N PHE A 51 -1.72 3.70 19.47
CA PHE A 51 -1.65 2.28 19.78
C PHE A 51 -2.23 2.01 21.17
N VAL A 52 -3.17 1.07 21.24
CA VAL A 52 -3.64 0.44 22.48
C VAL A 52 -3.38 -1.04 22.40
N PHE A 53 -2.66 -1.57 23.38
CA PHE A 53 -2.66 -2.97 23.75
C PHE A 53 -3.55 -3.14 24.97
N ASP A 54 -4.65 -3.88 24.84
CA ASP A 54 -5.52 -4.24 25.97
C ASP A 54 -5.48 -5.76 26.18
N PRO A 55 -4.93 -6.27 27.30
CA PRO A 55 -4.92 -7.70 27.62
C PRO A 55 -6.29 -8.23 28.08
N GLY A 56 -7.36 -7.44 27.96
CA GLY A 56 -8.70 -7.84 28.37
C GLY A 56 -8.95 -7.76 29.88
N PRO A 57 -10.18 -8.05 30.32
CA PRO A 57 -10.57 -7.96 31.72
C PRO A 57 -9.76 -8.94 32.59
N PRO A 58 -9.45 -8.59 33.86
CA PRO A 58 -8.56 -9.39 34.71
C PRO A 58 -8.98 -10.85 34.89
N ALA A 59 -10.28 -11.14 34.77
CA ALA A 59 -10.86 -12.47 34.94
C ALA A 59 -10.63 -13.42 33.73
N SER A 60 -10.26 -12.89 32.56
CA SER A 60 -9.97 -13.67 31.34
C SER A 60 -8.49 -13.66 30.96
N ARG A 61 -7.61 -13.10 31.81
CA ARG A 61 -6.17 -13.01 31.54
C ARG A 61 -5.51 -14.36 31.77
N GLU A 62 -5.28 -15.11 30.71
CA GLU A 62 -4.18 -16.06 30.72
C GLU A 62 -2.85 -15.28 30.77
N PRO A 63 -1.87 -15.72 31.56
CA PRO A 63 -0.56 -15.08 31.57
C PRO A 63 0.10 -15.26 30.19
N ALA A 64 0.83 -14.23 29.72
CA ALA A 64 1.72 -14.42 28.57
C ALA A 64 2.72 -15.51 28.92
N GLU A 65 2.88 -16.48 28.05
CA GLU A 65 3.80 -17.60 28.26
C GLU A 65 4.98 -17.44 27.31
N LEU A 66 6.19 -17.52 27.84
CA LEU A 66 7.42 -17.60 27.08
C LEU A 66 8.14 -18.87 27.51
N GLU A 67 8.26 -19.80 26.59
CA GLU A 67 8.95 -21.06 26.77
C GLU A 67 10.26 -21.04 25.97
N LEU A 68 11.39 -21.11 26.67
CA LEU A 68 12.70 -21.33 26.09
C LEU A 68 13.07 -22.81 26.26
N ARG A 69 13.33 -23.51 25.16
CA ARG A 69 13.83 -24.89 25.20
C ARG A 69 15.22 -24.95 24.59
N ARG A 70 16.14 -25.58 25.31
CA ARG A 70 17.48 -25.90 24.83
C ARG A 70 17.67 -27.42 24.88
N GLN A 71 17.87 -28.03 23.72
CA GLN A 71 18.21 -29.44 23.62
C GLN A 71 19.73 -29.62 23.70
N LEU A 72 20.18 -30.34 24.72
CA LEU A 72 21.58 -30.69 24.95
C LEU A 72 21.76 -32.14 24.50
N ASP A 73 22.12 -32.33 23.23
CA ASP A 73 22.37 -33.67 22.71
C ASP A 73 23.75 -34.18 23.21
N PRO A 74 23.82 -35.24 24.05
CA PRO A 74 25.08 -35.65 24.66
C PRO A 74 26.01 -36.44 23.70
N GLY A 75 25.60 -36.62 22.44
CA GLY A 75 26.27 -37.50 21.47
C GLY A 75 27.10 -36.81 20.37
N THR A 76 26.54 -35.87 19.59
CA THR A 76 27.17 -35.51 18.30
C THR A 76 26.72 -34.19 17.61
N GLY A 77 26.07 -33.22 18.26
CA GLY A 77 25.52 -32.05 17.55
C GLY A 77 25.57 -30.72 18.30
N ALA A 78 25.63 -29.61 17.56
CA ALA A 78 25.51 -28.25 18.09
C ALA A 78 24.16 -28.08 18.84
N PRO A 79 24.10 -27.31 19.93
CA PRO A 79 22.88 -27.14 20.72
C PRO A 79 21.75 -26.57 19.86
N GLU A 80 20.58 -27.19 19.93
CA GLU A 80 19.37 -26.70 19.26
C GLU A 80 18.57 -25.85 20.25
N ASP A 81 18.62 -24.53 20.04
CA ASP A 81 17.92 -23.54 20.85
C ASP A 81 16.59 -23.19 20.18
N SER A 82 15.49 -23.34 20.91
CA SER A 82 14.16 -22.88 20.47
C SER A 82 13.51 -21.98 21.52
N VAL A 83 12.84 -20.93 21.05
CA VAL A 83 12.09 -19.97 21.86
C VAL A 83 10.67 -19.97 21.34
N ARG A 84 9.67 -20.10 22.22
CA ARG A 84 8.25 -20.02 21.88
C ARG A 84 7.54 -19.07 22.81
N GLY A 85 6.98 -17.99 22.29
CA GLY A 85 6.10 -17.08 23.01
C GLY A 85 4.64 -17.33 22.65
N ARG A 86 3.73 -17.21 23.62
CA ARG A 86 2.28 -17.27 23.41
C ARG A 86 1.59 -16.17 24.21
N LEU A 87 0.74 -15.42 23.53
CA LEU A 87 -0.20 -14.45 24.08
C LEU A 87 -1.60 -14.88 23.68
N SER A 88 -2.58 -14.79 24.58
CA SER A 88 -3.96 -15.17 24.32
C SER A 88 -4.93 -14.10 24.80
N SER A 89 -6.09 -14.02 24.12
CA SER A 89 -7.24 -13.18 24.49
C SER A 89 -6.88 -11.71 24.76
N PHE A 90 -6.28 -11.03 23.77
CA PHE A 90 -5.91 -9.62 23.87
C PHE A 90 -6.44 -8.83 22.67
N SER A 91 -6.47 -7.51 22.76
CA SER A 91 -6.79 -6.64 21.62
C SER A 91 -5.69 -5.61 21.37
N LEU A 92 -5.43 -5.36 20.08
CA LEU A 92 -4.58 -4.28 19.59
C LEU A 92 -5.44 -3.28 18.83
N GLY A 93 -5.10 -2.01 18.87
CA GLY A 93 -5.88 -1.03 18.14
C GLY A 93 -5.29 0.35 18.12
N VAL A 94 -5.96 1.25 17.41
CA VAL A 94 -5.75 2.68 17.51
C VAL A 94 -6.93 3.24 18.31
N PRO A 95 -6.69 3.91 19.46
CA PRO A 95 -7.77 4.35 20.32
C PRO A 95 -8.77 5.23 19.55
N GLY A 96 -10.05 4.82 19.58
CA GLY A 96 -11.15 5.56 18.94
C GLY A 96 -11.27 5.35 17.42
N LEU A 97 -10.42 4.54 16.78
CA LEU A 97 -10.39 4.32 15.34
C LEU A 97 -10.60 2.86 14.96
N VAL A 98 -9.83 1.93 15.52
CA VAL A 98 -9.95 0.49 15.21
C VAL A 98 -9.49 -0.34 16.40
N ASP A 99 -10.22 -1.39 16.72
CA ASP A 99 -9.83 -2.42 17.70
C ASP A 99 -9.85 -3.80 17.04
N VAL A 100 -8.77 -4.54 17.22
CA VAL A 100 -8.56 -5.89 16.69
C VAL A 100 -8.42 -6.84 17.87
N GLY A 101 -9.35 -7.75 18.05
CA GLY A 101 -9.30 -8.81 19.04
C GLY A 101 -8.57 -10.05 18.50
N PHE A 102 -7.60 -10.54 19.26
CA PHE A 102 -6.81 -11.74 18.99
C PHE A 102 -7.18 -12.83 20.00
N SER A 103 -7.51 -14.02 19.52
CA SER A 103 -7.62 -15.21 20.39
C SER A 103 -6.24 -15.66 20.82
N GLN A 104 -5.27 -15.64 19.90
CA GLN A 104 -3.93 -16.13 20.16
C GLN A 104 -2.89 -15.49 19.24
N LEU A 105 -1.69 -15.23 19.77
CA LEU A 105 -0.49 -14.87 19.03
C LEU A 105 0.64 -15.77 19.52
N THR A 106 1.28 -16.48 18.61
CA THR A 106 2.37 -17.42 18.89
C THR A 106 3.62 -16.98 18.14
N PHE A 107 4.68 -16.68 18.88
CA PHE A 107 6.02 -16.48 18.33
C PHE A 107 6.83 -17.76 18.51
N SER A 108 7.62 -18.14 17.52
CA SER A 108 8.58 -19.23 17.62
C SER A 108 9.89 -18.84 16.96
N HIS A 109 11.02 -19.25 17.51
CA HIS A 109 12.33 -19.11 16.91
C HIS A 109 13.09 -20.40 17.15
N ASP A 110 13.64 -21.02 16.12
CA ASP A 110 14.43 -22.24 16.21
C ASP A 110 15.69 -22.17 15.31
N SER A 111 16.34 -23.31 15.08
CA SER A 111 17.52 -23.45 14.21
C SER A 111 17.24 -23.15 12.73
N THR A 112 15.97 -23.13 12.32
CA THR A 112 15.51 -22.91 10.94
C THR A 112 15.01 -21.50 10.68
N GLY A 113 14.66 -20.74 11.73
CA GLY A 113 14.32 -19.33 11.65
C GLY A 113 13.28 -18.89 12.68
N ALA A 114 12.76 -17.67 12.50
CA ALA A 114 11.66 -17.13 13.29
C ALA A 114 10.32 -17.34 12.57
N GLY A 115 9.27 -17.68 13.32
CA GLY A 115 7.89 -17.78 12.88
C GLY A 115 6.96 -17.02 13.82
N LEU A 116 5.93 -16.40 13.27
CA LEU A 116 4.85 -15.79 14.05
C LEU A 116 3.52 -16.21 13.45
N ASP A 117 2.63 -16.72 14.29
CA ASP A 117 1.28 -17.16 13.94
C ASP A 117 0.26 -16.39 14.79
N ALA A 118 -0.80 -15.86 14.18
CA ALA A 118 -1.78 -15.00 14.83
C ALA A 118 -3.20 -15.43 14.46
N ALA A 119 -4.00 -15.74 15.48
CA ALA A 119 -5.43 -16.02 15.36
C ALA A 119 -6.23 -14.80 15.80
N ILE A 120 -7.05 -14.28 14.88
CA ILE A 120 -7.86 -13.06 15.06
C ILE A 120 -9.33 -13.43 15.18
N ASP A 121 -10.00 -12.87 16.18
CA ASP A 121 -11.39 -13.16 16.52
C ASP A 121 -12.34 -12.10 15.98
N ALA A 122 -11.94 -10.83 16.05
CA ALA A 122 -12.81 -9.72 15.69
C ALA A 122 -12.01 -8.48 15.28
N VAL A 123 -12.57 -7.69 14.36
CA VAL A 123 -12.10 -6.34 14.02
C VAL A 123 -13.28 -5.40 14.10
N THR A 124 -13.13 -4.31 14.85
CA THR A 124 -14.17 -3.31 15.09
C THR A 124 -13.65 -1.94 14.71
N PHE A 125 -14.28 -1.29 13.73
CA PHE A 125 -14.00 0.13 13.44
C PHE A 125 -14.79 1.03 14.40
N ARG A 126 -14.14 2.09 14.87
CA ARG A 126 -14.69 3.07 15.82
C ARG A 126 -14.54 4.49 15.27
N GLY A 127 -15.24 5.43 15.91
CA GLY A 127 -15.14 6.85 15.57
C GLY A 127 -15.49 7.16 14.11
N PRO A 128 -14.73 8.01 13.40
CA PRO A 128 -14.96 8.34 11.99
C PRO A 128 -14.86 7.13 11.05
N LEU A 129 -14.10 6.09 11.41
CA LEU A 129 -14.02 4.86 10.60
C LEU A 129 -15.28 3.99 10.73
N GLY A 130 -16.05 4.13 11.82
CA GLY A 130 -17.37 3.51 11.94
C GLY A 130 -18.41 4.04 10.94
N LEU A 131 -18.10 5.13 10.23
CA LEU A 131 -18.89 5.61 9.10
C LEU A 131 -18.76 4.66 7.91
N PHE A 132 -17.64 3.94 7.76
CA PHE A 132 -17.48 2.89 6.74
C PHE A 132 -18.40 1.71 7.03
N ASP A 133 -18.53 1.28 8.28
CA ASP A 133 -19.45 0.20 8.65
C ASP A 133 -20.92 0.62 8.47
N ARG A 134 -21.26 1.88 8.76
CA ARG A 134 -22.60 2.41 8.47
C ARG A 134 -22.87 2.51 6.97
N LEU A 135 -21.94 3.05 6.20
CA LEU A 135 -22.05 3.16 4.75
C LEU A 135 -22.14 1.77 4.11
N ALA A 136 -21.36 0.81 4.58
CA ALA A 136 -21.43 -0.58 4.15
C ALA A 136 -22.76 -1.23 4.52
N GLY A 137 -23.30 -0.97 5.72
CA GLY A 137 -24.61 -1.46 6.15
C GLY A 137 -25.75 -0.91 5.30
N GLU A 138 -25.76 0.41 5.05
CA GLU A 138 -26.78 1.08 4.22
C GLU A 138 -26.68 0.67 2.74
N LEU A 139 -25.48 0.45 2.22
CA LEU A 139 -25.25 0.04 0.83
C LEU A 139 -25.28 -1.49 0.62
N GLY A 140 -25.47 -2.28 1.67
CA GLY A 140 -25.48 -3.76 1.61
C GLY A 140 -24.14 -4.37 1.16
N ILE A 141 -23.03 -3.71 1.49
CA ILE A 141 -21.69 -4.04 0.98
C ILE A 141 -21.05 -5.10 1.87
N GLY A 142 -20.78 -6.27 1.27
CA GLY A 142 -20.01 -7.34 1.90
C GLY A 142 -18.55 -6.95 2.10
N GLY A 143 -17.91 -7.54 3.11
CA GLY A 143 -16.54 -7.24 3.47
C GLY A 143 -15.72 -8.45 3.84
N SER A 144 -14.44 -8.43 3.53
CA SER A 144 -13.47 -9.38 4.06
C SER A 144 -12.61 -8.71 5.15
N ILE A 145 -12.20 -9.52 6.11
CA ILE A 145 -11.15 -9.18 7.06
C ILE A 145 -10.09 -10.26 6.86
N GLU A 146 -8.88 -9.82 6.58
CA GLU A 146 -7.69 -10.64 6.44
C GLU A 146 -6.73 -10.26 7.55
N ALA A 147 -6.05 -11.26 8.07
CA ALA A 147 -5.13 -11.13 9.18
C ALA A 147 -3.98 -12.09 8.97
N GLY A 148 -2.77 -11.66 9.31
CA GLY A 148 -1.62 -12.52 9.17
C GLY A 148 -0.34 -11.85 9.61
N VAL A 149 0.75 -12.56 9.35
CA VAL A 149 2.09 -12.06 9.55
C VAL A 149 2.88 -12.33 8.29
N GLU A 150 3.54 -11.30 7.78
CA GLU A 150 4.40 -11.39 6.60
C GLU A 150 5.66 -10.55 6.86
N ASP A 151 6.83 -11.12 6.58
CA ASP A 151 8.14 -10.46 6.75
C ASP A 151 8.36 -9.78 8.12
N GLY A 152 7.92 -10.44 9.19
CA GLY A 152 8.04 -9.91 10.55
C GLY A 152 7.14 -8.72 10.86
N ILE A 153 6.09 -8.50 10.06
CA ILE A 153 5.06 -7.50 10.25
C ILE A 153 3.73 -8.22 10.43
N ALA A 154 3.15 -8.12 11.62
CA ALA A 154 1.78 -8.55 11.85
C ALA A 154 0.84 -7.51 11.22
N TYR A 155 -0.16 -7.94 10.47
CA TYR A 155 -1.11 -7.04 9.84
C TYR A 155 -2.54 -7.51 9.99
N VAL A 156 -3.44 -6.53 9.95
CA VAL A 156 -4.88 -6.71 9.91
C VAL A 156 -5.39 -5.82 8.81
N ARG A 157 -6.07 -6.39 7.82
CA ARG A 157 -6.57 -5.67 6.65
C ARG A 157 -8.05 -5.97 6.46
N ALA A 158 -8.89 -4.95 6.56
CA ALA A 158 -10.28 -5.04 6.13
C ALA A 158 -10.41 -4.50 4.71
N ARG A 159 -11.14 -5.23 3.86
CA ARG A 159 -11.54 -4.78 2.53
C ARG A 159 -13.05 -4.73 2.42
N ARG A 160 -13.57 -3.73 1.71
CA ARG A 160 -14.99 -3.57 1.39
C ARG A 160 -15.12 -3.22 -0.08
N SER A 161 -15.63 -4.14 -0.87
CA SER A 161 -15.81 -3.92 -2.31
C SER A 161 -17.18 -3.29 -2.57
N VAL A 162 -17.20 -2.04 -3.01
CA VAL A 162 -18.44 -1.35 -3.36
C VAL A 162 -19.00 -1.97 -4.65
N PRO A 163 -20.27 -2.43 -4.66
CA PRO A 163 -20.92 -2.91 -5.87
C PRO A 163 -20.86 -1.89 -6.99
N THR A 164 -20.89 -2.35 -8.24
CA THR A 164 -20.93 -1.45 -9.38
C THR A 164 -22.21 -0.60 -9.34
N LEU A 165 -22.05 0.72 -9.33
CA LEU A 165 -23.13 1.69 -9.38
C LEU A 165 -23.25 2.21 -10.81
N ALA A 166 -24.29 1.78 -11.52
CA ALA A 166 -24.58 2.25 -12.87
C ALA A 166 -25.93 2.99 -12.88
N VAL A 167 -25.93 4.29 -13.20
CA VAL A 167 -27.12 5.13 -13.29
C VAL A 167 -27.08 5.93 -14.58
N GLY A 168 -27.86 5.48 -15.58
CA GLY A 168 -27.95 6.14 -16.88
C GLY A 168 -26.60 6.17 -17.61
N VAL A 169 -26.03 7.37 -17.75
CA VAL A 169 -24.73 7.60 -18.40
C VAL A 169 -23.53 7.54 -17.44
N PHE A 170 -23.78 7.35 -16.14
CA PHE A 170 -22.78 7.27 -15.08
C PHE A 170 -22.53 5.81 -14.67
N GLU A 171 -21.27 5.43 -14.54
CA GLU A 171 -20.83 4.15 -13.98
C GLU A 171 -19.69 4.38 -12.97
N LEU A 172 -19.76 3.74 -11.81
CA LEU A 172 -18.65 3.57 -10.86
C LEU A 172 -18.47 2.07 -10.60
N SER A 173 -17.28 1.54 -10.89
CA SER A 173 -16.94 0.12 -10.70
C SER A 173 -15.55 -0.05 -10.08
N ASN A 174 -15.25 -1.25 -9.58
CA ASN A 174 -13.97 -1.62 -8.96
C ASN A 174 -13.52 -0.72 -7.79
N LEU A 175 -14.45 -0.06 -7.10
CA LEU A 175 -14.14 0.69 -5.89
C LEU A 175 -14.01 -0.28 -4.71
N GLU A 176 -12.83 -0.32 -4.12
CA GLU A 176 -12.55 -1.10 -2.92
C GLU A 176 -12.05 -0.16 -1.82
N LEU A 177 -12.67 -0.20 -0.65
CA LEU A 177 -12.19 0.54 0.52
C LEU A 177 -11.35 -0.40 1.36
N ILE A 178 -10.14 0.01 1.68
CA ILE A 178 -9.15 -0.76 2.41
C ILE A 178 -8.78 0.01 3.67
N ALA A 179 -8.81 -0.68 4.81
CA ALA A 179 -8.24 -0.20 6.06
C ALA A 179 -7.31 -1.28 6.57
N ALA A 180 -6.02 -0.98 6.71
CA ALA A 180 -5.05 -1.92 7.22
C ALA A 180 -4.26 -1.32 8.39
N TYR A 181 -3.93 -2.16 9.37
CA TYR A 181 -3.02 -1.82 10.44
C TYR A 181 -1.83 -2.75 10.37
N TYR A 182 -0.63 -2.18 10.42
CA TYR A 182 0.62 -2.93 10.36
C TYR A 182 1.40 -2.69 11.65
N LEU A 183 1.80 -3.80 12.27
CA LEU A 183 2.61 -3.85 13.46
C LEU A 183 3.91 -4.58 13.12
N PRO A 184 4.98 -3.84 12.84
CA PRO A 184 6.32 -4.43 12.82
C PRO A 184 6.62 -5.07 14.18
N LEU A 185 7.24 -6.24 14.13
CA LEU A 185 7.68 -6.98 15.32
C LEU A 185 9.15 -6.71 15.66
N ASP A 186 9.71 -5.67 15.03
CA ASP A 186 11.06 -5.16 15.24
C ASP A 186 10.99 -3.76 15.87
N GLU A 187 12.08 -2.99 15.76
CA GLU A 187 12.16 -1.64 16.32
C GLU A 187 11.38 -0.57 15.52
N ARG A 188 10.75 -0.93 14.39
CA ARG A 188 9.96 0.00 13.58
C ARG A 188 8.62 0.33 14.27
N THR A 189 8.12 1.53 14.02
CA THR A 189 6.82 1.96 14.54
C THR A 189 5.69 1.38 13.71
N SER A 190 4.59 0.99 14.35
CA SER A 190 3.34 0.62 13.64
C SER A 190 2.74 1.78 12.86
N TRP A 191 1.98 1.46 11.81
CA TRP A 191 1.21 2.43 11.04
C TRP A 191 -0.17 1.90 10.63
N LEU A 192 -1.06 2.82 10.31
CA LEU A 192 -2.40 2.60 9.77
C LEU A 192 -2.41 3.03 8.30
N GLU A 193 -2.87 2.16 7.42
CA GLU A 193 -3.15 2.44 6.02
C GLU A 193 -4.66 2.59 5.81
N LEU A 194 -5.06 3.64 5.12
CA LEU A 194 -6.41 3.83 4.59
C LEU A 194 -6.28 4.03 3.08
N ALA A 195 -6.96 3.20 2.29
CA ALA A 195 -6.89 3.29 0.83
C ALA A 195 -8.27 3.13 0.17
N ALA A 196 -8.41 3.77 -0.99
CA ALA A 196 -9.50 3.61 -1.93
C ALA A 196 -8.90 3.05 -3.23
N SER A 197 -9.08 1.74 -3.40
CA SER A 197 -8.48 0.91 -4.44
C SER A 197 -6.95 0.94 -4.40
N SER A 198 -6.31 0.07 -5.19
CA SER A 198 -4.85 -0.01 -5.26
C SER A 198 -4.37 0.31 -6.68
N PRO A 199 -3.08 0.67 -6.88
CA PRO A 199 -2.54 0.90 -8.22
C PRO A 199 -2.73 -0.32 -9.15
N ALA A 200 -2.69 -1.53 -8.59
CA ALA A 200 -2.88 -2.77 -9.34
C ALA A 200 -4.36 -3.03 -9.71
N ARG A 201 -5.29 -2.44 -8.98
CA ARG A 201 -6.74 -2.56 -9.18
C ARG A 201 -7.43 -1.22 -8.90
N PRO A 202 -7.27 -0.23 -9.80
CA PRO A 202 -7.85 1.09 -9.58
C PRO A 202 -9.38 1.05 -9.70
N PHE A 203 -10.07 1.93 -8.99
CA PHE A 203 -11.49 2.17 -9.21
C PHE A 203 -11.69 2.80 -10.59
N ARG A 204 -12.88 2.65 -11.16
CA ARG A 204 -13.24 3.20 -12.48
C ARG A 204 -14.50 4.04 -12.38
N VAL A 205 -14.46 5.22 -12.97
CA VAL A 205 -15.62 6.12 -13.12
C VAL A 205 -15.81 6.40 -14.60
N ALA A 206 -17.02 6.28 -15.12
CA ALA A 206 -17.34 6.67 -16.49
C ALA A 206 -18.57 7.56 -16.53
N VAL A 207 -18.52 8.62 -17.34
CA VAL A 207 -19.64 9.51 -17.61
C VAL A 207 -19.72 9.76 -19.11
N CYS A 208 -20.85 9.42 -19.74
CA CYS A 208 -21.10 9.66 -21.17
C CYS A 208 -20.00 9.08 -22.10
N GLY A 209 -19.46 7.91 -21.77
CA GLY A 209 -18.41 7.25 -22.56
C GLY A 209 -16.99 7.80 -22.36
N VAL A 210 -16.81 8.83 -21.52
CA VAL A 210 -15.50 9.21 -21.01
C VAL A 210 -15.27 8.47 -19.70
N GLY A 211 -14.26 7.61 -19.69
CA GLY A 211 -13.84 6.87 -18.52
C GLY A 211 -12.74 7.59 -17.75
N GLY A 212 -12.53 7.16 -16.53
CA GLY A 212 -11.40 7.51 -15.70
C GLY A 212 -11.19 6.42 -14.68
N ASP A 213 -10.01 6.40 -14.11
CA ASP A 213 -9.62 5.47 -13.08
C ASP A 213 -8.83 6.18 -11.99
N GLY A 214 -8.67 5.51 -10.86
CA GLY A 214 -7.83 6.05 -9.82
C GLY A 214 -7.63 5.13 -8.65
N HIS A 215 -6.72 5.55 -7.78
CA HIS A 215 -6.45 4.95 -6.50
C HIS A 215 -5.95 6.02 -5.54
N LEU A 216 -6.15 5.81 -4.24
CA LEU A 216 -5.63 6.69 -3.21
C LEU A 216 -5.24 5.85 -1.99
N ALA A 217 -4.09 6.15 -1.38
CA ALA A 217 -3.64 5.51 -0.15
C ALA A 217 -3.03 6.55 0.81
N LEU A 218 -3.25 6.34 2.10
CA LEU A 218 -2.78 7.18 3.19
C LEU A 218 -2.20 6.29 4.29
N GLU A 219 -0.94 6.48 4.66
CA GLU A 219 -0.31 5.77 5.77
C GLU A 219 0.02 6.75 6.90
N VAL A 220 -0.48 6.47 8.09
CA VAL A 220 -0.32 7.29 9.30
C VAL A 220 0.31 6.44 10.39
N GLY A 221 1.49 6.83 10.86
CA GLY A 221 2.19 6.16 11.96
C GLY A 221 2.35 7.06 13.18
N ALA A 222 3.08 6.57 14.20
CA ALA A 222 3.29 7.25 15.48
C ALA A 222 3.80 8.71 15.35
N GLY A 223 4.59 8.99 14.32
CA GLY A 223 5.17 10.31 14.02
C GLY A 223 4.29 11.21 13.14
N GLY A 224 3.07 10.80 12.80
CA GLY A 224 2.18 11.50 11.87
C GLY A 224 2.08 10.81 10.51
N LEU A 225 1.78 11.60 9.47
CA LEU A 225 1.66 11.09 8.10
C LEU A 225 3.00 10.54 7.62
N GLN A 226 3.03 9.28 7.19
CA GLN A 226 4.23 8.62 6.69
C GLN A 226 4.23 8.51 5.17
N ARG A 227 3.07 8.21 4.57
CA ARG A 227 2.92 8.11 3.12
C ARG A 227 1.56 8.64 2.67
N PHE A 228 1.55 9.25 1.50
CA PHE A 228 0.33 9.59 0.77
C PHE A 228 0.54 9.29 -0.71
N GLU A 229 -0.39 8.56 -1.32
CA GLU A 229 -0.35 8.19 -2.71
C GLU A 229 -1.70 8.48 -3.37
N LEU A 230 -1.66 9.04 -4.57
CA LEU A 230 -2.82 9.34 -5.38
C LEU A 230 -2.49 9.10 -6.84
N GLY A 231 -3.25 8.23 -7.49
CA GLY A 231 -3.25 8.08 -8.95
C GLY A 231 -4.61 8.42 -9.51
N LEU A 232 -4.65 9.24 -10.55
CA LEU A 232 -5.88 9.57 -11.27
C LEU A 232 -5.63 9.50 -12.77
N GLY A 233 -6.52 8.82 -13.48
CA GLY A 233 -6.54 8.69 -14.91
C GLY A 233 -7.87 9.13 -15.50
N ALA A 234 -7.84 9.66 -16.71
CA ALA A 234 -9.03 9.89 -17.53
C ALA A 234 -8.72 9.44 -18.96
N ALA A 235 -9.67 8.77 -19.60
CA ALA A 235 -9.57 8.31 -20.96
C ALA A 235 -10.90 8.45 -21.68
N GLY A 236 -10.86 8.95 -22.90
CA GLY A 236 -12.02 9.10 -23.76
C GLY A 236 -11.67 8.77 -25.20
N GLY A 237 -12.67 8.41 -25.97
CA GLY A 237 -12.50 8.19 -27.39
C GLY A 237 -13.82 8.28 -28.13
N PHE A 238 -13.71 8.55 -29.42
CA PHE A 238 -14.82 8.59 -30.34
C PHE A 238 -14.45 7.80 -31.59
N ALA A 239 -15.40 7.03 -32.11
CA ALA A 239 -15.25 6.30 -33.35
C ALA A 239 -16.48 6.58 -34.23
N LEU A 240 -16.23 6.73 -35.53
CA LEU A 240 -17.25 6.96 -36.54
C LEU A 240 -17.01 6.03 -37.72
N ASP A 241 -18.09 5.45 -38.23
CA ASP A 241 -18.10 4.68 -39.46
C ASP A 241 -19.17 5.25 -40.39
N VAL A 242 -18.77 5.62 -41.61
CA VAL A 242 -19.66 6.13 -42.67
C VAL A 242 -19.80 5.14 -43.83
N GLY A 243 -19.43 3.87 -43.61
CA GLY A 243 -19.52 2.75 -44.55
C GLY A 243 -18.36 2.70 -45.56
N VAL A 244 -18.00 3.84 -46.15
CA VAL A 244 -16.86 3.94 -47.08
C VAL A 244 -15.54 4.24 -46.36
N ALA A 245 -15.62 4.79 -45.16
CA ALA A 245 -14.49 5.11 -44.32
C ALA A 245 -14.87 4.99 -42.84
N SER A 246 -13.92 4.55 -42.02
CA SER A 246 -14.05 4.49 -40.58
C SER A 246 -12.88 5.20 -39.93
N GLY A 247 -13.12 5.86 -38.80
CA GLY A 247 -12.07 6.54 -38.05
C GLY A 247 -12.32 6.51 -36.56
N ASN A 248 -11.24 6.62 -35.79
CA ASN A 248 -11.30 6.75 -34.34
C ASN A 248 -10.27 7.75 -33.84
N VAL A 249 -10.57 8.34 -32.69
CA VAL A 249 -9.66 9.15 -31.88
C VAL A 249 -9.79 8.69 -30.44
N ARG A 250 -8.66 8.59 -29.75
CA ARG A 250 -8.55 8.25 -28.34
C ARG A 250 -7.56 9.17 -27.66
N MET A 251 -7.86 9.54 -26.42
CA MET A 251 -6.97 10.30 -25.57
C MET A 251 -7.04 9.72 -24.16
N SER A 252 -5.90 9.58 -23.50
CA SER A 252 -5.79 9.33 -22.08
C SER A 252 -4.82 10.29 -21.43
N ILE A 253 -5.12 10.68 -20.20
CA ILE A 253 -4.27 11.48 -19.33
C ILE A 253 -4.22 10.81 -17.97
N GLY A 254 -3.03 10.75 -17.38
CA GLY A 254 -2.81 10.21 -16.05
C GLY A 254 -1.92 11.13 -15.24
N VAL A 255 -2.18 11.22 -13.94
CA VAL A 255 -1.32 11.86 -12.96
C VAL A 255 -1.14 10.93 -11.77
N SER A 256 0.08 10.82 -11.28
CA SER A 256 0.38 10.18 -10.01
C SER A 256 1.17 11.13 -9.12
N TYR A 257 0.76 11.16 -7.87
CA TYR A 257 1.41 11.89 -6.81
C TYR A 257 1.73 10.90 -5.69
N GLU A 258 2.99 10.87 -5.30
CA GLU A 258 3.46 10.07 -4.18
C GLU A 258 4.25 10.97 -3.25
N TRP A 259 3.97 10.83 -1.96
CA TRP A 259 4.67 11.51 -0.90
C TRP A 259 5.07 10.50 0.16
N SER A 260 6.34 10.52 0.55
CA SER A 260 6.84 9.75 1.68
C SER A 260 7.69 10.64 2.57
N ALA A 261 7.56 10.46 3.89
CA ALA A 261 8.38 11.15 4.87
C ALA A 261 9.89 10.90 4.68
N SER A 262 10.28 9.76 4.09
CA SER A 262 11.69 9.41 3.85
C SER A 262 12.23 9.90 2.50
N GLU A 263 11.39 9.91 1.46
CA GLU A 263 11.83 10.14 0.07
C GLU A 263 11.36 11.48 -0.51
N GLY A 264 10.43 12.17 0.15
CA GLY A 264 9.86 13.42 -0.31
C GLY A 264 8.73 13.23 -1.31
N ASN A 265 8.60 14.17 -2.24
CA ASN A 265 7.47 14.24 -3.16
C ASN A 265 7.91 13.78 -4.56
N THR A 266 7.21 12.82 -5.13
CA THR A 266 7.32 12.40 -6.53
C THR A 266 6.03 12.73 -7.26
N VAL A 267 6.14 13.41 -8.39
CA VAL A 267 4.99 13.72 -9.25
C VAL A 267 5.31 13.25 -10.66
N SER A 268 4.43 12.44 -11.23
CA SER A 268 4.51 12.03 -12.63
C SER A 268 3.18 12.20 -13.34
N GLY A 269 3.26 12.45 -14.63
CA GLY A 269 2.11 12.55 -15.51
C GLY A 269 2.33 11.74 -16.78
N SER A 270 1.26 11.30 -17.39
CA SER A 270 1.28 10.64 -18.69
C SER A 270 0.16 11.17 -19.55
N ILE A 271 0.42 11.32 -20.85
CA ILE A 271 -0.60 11.68 -21.84
C ILE A 271 -0.40 10.75 -23.02
N THR A 272 -1.47 10.08 -23.45
CA THR A 272 -1.47 9.31 -24.70
C THR A 272 -2.58 9.84 -25.59
N LEU A 273 -2.27 10.19 -26.83
CA LEU A 273 -3.26 10.44 -27.87
C LEU A 273 -3.06 9.47 -29.00
N GLY A 274 -4.13 9.11 -29.68
CA GLY A 274 -4.00 8.41 -30.94
C GLY A 274 -5.27 8.48 -31.74
N GLY A 275 -5.13 8.18 -33.02
CA GLY A 275 -6.27 8.07 -33.90
C GLY A 275 -5.87 7.32 -35.15
N ALA A 276 -6.86 6.76 -35.81
CA ALA A 276 -6.68 6.09 -37.09
C ALA A 276 -7.87 6.38 -37.99
N VAL A 277 -7.61 6.45 -39.28
CA VAL A 277 -8.62 6.51 -40.33
C VAL A 277 -8.31 5.42 -41.35
N GLU A 278 -9.34 4.70 -41.75
CA GLU A 278 -9.30 3.63 -42.73
C GLU A 278 -10.36 3.89 -43.80
N VAL A 279 -9.99 3.73 -45.07
CA VAL A 279 -10.87 3.94 -46.22
C VAL A 279 -10.93 2.64 -47.01
N LEU A 280 -12.14 2.07 -47.13
CA LEU A 280 -12.46 0.86 -47.89
C LEU A 280 -11.61 -0.38 -47.57
N GLY A 281 -10.91 -0.41 -46.44
CA GLY A 281 -9.92 -1.47 -46.14
C GLY A 281 -8.64 -1.41 -46.98
N VAL A 282 -8.46 -0.35 -47.77
CA VAL A 282 -7.37 -0.21 -48.74
C VAL A 282 -6.28 0.73 -48.23
N VAL A 283 -6.67 1.86 -47.63
CA VAL A 283 -5.75 2.88 -47.12
C VAL A 283 -6.02 3.10 -45.65
N SER A 284 -4.99 3.04 -44.82
CA SER A 284 -5.05 3.33 -43.39
C SER A 284 -3.95 4.30 -43.00
N VAL A 285 -4.30 5.32 -42.21
CA VAL A 285 -3.35 6.24 -41.58
C VAL A 285 -3.61 6.22 -40.08
N SER A 286 -2.58 6.03 -39.28
CA SER A 286 -2.66 6.06 -37.82
C SER A 286 -1.58 6.93 -37.22
N ILE A 287 -1.94 7.67 -36.18
CA ILE A 287 -1.03 8.51 -35.39
C ILE A 287 -1.18 8.08 -33.94
N THR A 288 -0.06 7.89 -33.23
CA THR A 288 -0.04 7.64 -31.79
C THR A 288 1.04 8.52 -31.15
N MET A 289 0.65 9.32 -30.16
CA MET A 289 1.53 10.14 -29.37
C MET A 289 1.51 9.66 -27.92
N THR A 290 2.66 9.40 -27.33
CA THR A 290 2.80 9.08 -25.90
C THR A 290 3.76 10.06 -25.27
N MET A 291 3.38 10.67 -24.15
CA MET A 291 4.21 11.60 -23.41
C MET A 291 4.24 11.23 -21.93
N GLY A 292 5.44 11.13 -21.36
CA GLY A 292 5.67 11.00 -19.92
C GLY A 292 6.22 12.31 -19.37
N LEU A 293 5.77 12.67 -18.17
CA LEU A 293 6.16 13.85 -17.41
C LEU A 293 6.65 13.39 -16.03
N ALA A 294 7.77 13.92 -15.56
CA ALA A 294 8.30 13.65 -14.23
C ALA A 294 8.85 14.94 -13.61
N TRP A 295 8.48 15.21 -12.37
CA TRP A 295 9.01 16.33 -11.61
C TRP A 295 10.26 15.91 -10.83
N GLU A 296 11.37 16.61 -11.05
CA GLU A 296 12.60 16.43 -10.29
C GLU A 296 12.83 17.63 -9.35
N PRO A 297 12.73 17.47 -8.02
CA PRO A 297 13.06 18.53 -7.08
C PRO A 297 14.57 18.80 -7.09
N LYS A 298 14.98 20.08 -6.99
CA LYS A 298 16.40 20.44 -6.94
C LYS A 298 16.94 20.17 -5.53
N ARG A 299 18.07 19.47 -5.46
CA ARG A 299 18.75 19.14 -4.18
C ARG A 299 18.98 20.41 -3.34
N GLY A 300 18.41 20.44 -2.13
CA GLY A 300 18.54 21.54 -1.18
C GLY A 300 17.57 22.72 -1.37
N ALA A 301 16.64 22.65 -2.33
CA ALA A 301 15.59 23.66 -2.52
C ALA A 301 14.29 22.99 -3.02
N PRO A 302 13.46 22.43 -2.10
CA PRO A 302 12.27 21.64 -2.47
C PRO A 302 11.23 22.43 -3.30
N ASP A 303 11.20 23.75 -3.13
CA ASP A 303 10.27 24.66 -3.82
C ASP A 303 10.72 24.99 -5.26
N ARG A 304 11.91 24.54 -5.66
CA ARG A 304 12.45 24.74 -7.01
C ARG A 304 12.83 23.39 -7.60
N GLY A 305 12.16 22.99 -8.66
CA GLY A 305 12.49 21.78 -9.42
C GLY A 305 12.41 22.03 -10.91
N SER A 306 12.56 20.95 -11.67
CA SER A 306 12.39 20.95 -13.11
C SER A 306 11.46 19.83 -13.53
N LEU A 307 10.56 20.14 -14.45
CA LEU A 307 9.70 19.16 -15.08
C LEU A 307 10.41 18.59 -16.31
N HIS A 308 10.54 17.28 -16.35
CA HIS A 308 11.09 16.52 -17.46
C HIS A 308 9.95 15.93 -18.26
N GLY A 309 9.91 16.19 -19.56
CA GLY A 309 8.94 15.63 -20.48
C GLY A 309 9.64 14.88 -21.60
N ARG A 310 9.20 13.64 -21.87
CA ARG A 310 9.58 12.88 -23.06
C ARG A 310 8.32 12.51 -23.83
N ALA A 311 8.25 12.92 -25.09
CA ALA A 311 7.16 12.61 -26.00
C ALA A 311 7.68 11.79 -27.18
N GLN A 312 6.89 10.81 -27.62
CA GLN A 312 7.12 10.00 -28.81
C GLN A 312 5.85 10.07 -29.68
N LEU A 313 6.04 10.34 -30.96
CA LEU A 313 5.00 10.41 -31.98
C LEU A 313 5.29 9.38 -33.06
N ASP A 314 4.39 8.43 -33.21
CA ASP A 314 4.43 7.37 -34.22
C ASP A 314 3.36 7.64 -35.28
N VAL A 315 3.79 7.82 -36.52
CA VAL A 315 2.92 7.98 -37.69
C VAL A 315 3.12 6.79 -38.60
N LYS A 316 2.03 6.07 -38.90
CA LYS A 316 2.03 4.90 -39.78
C LYS A 316 1.01 5.07 -40.90
N ILE A 317 1.43 4.79 -42.11
CA ILE A 317 0.61 4.80 -43.33
C ILE A 317 0.66 3.39 -43.93
N SER A 318 -0.50 2.83 -44.26
CA SER A 318 -0.65 1.52 -44.89
C SER A 318 -1.50 1.65 -46.15
N ILE A 319 -1.04 1.07 -47.25
CA ILE A 319 -1.74 1.03 -48.54
C ILE A 319 -1.65 -0.41 -49.06
N LEU A 320 -2.78 -1.13 -49.07
CA LEU A 320 -2.89 -2.55 -49.45
C LEU A 320 -1.85 -3.43 -48.72
N PHE A 321 -0.76 -3.79 -49.41
CA PHE A 321 0.29 -4.67 -48.90
C PHE A 321 1.57 -3.92 -48.46
N PHE A 322 1.58 -2.58 -48.58
CA PHE A 322 2.72 -1.74 -48.25
C PHE A 322 2.43 -0.92 -47.01
N SER A 323 3.41 -0.79 -46.11
CA SER A 323 3.31 0.09 -44.95
C SER A 323 4.61 0.83 -44.70
N ALA A 324 4.52 2.11 -44.35
CA ALA A 324 5.63 2.93 -43.89
C ALA A 324 5.30 3.51 -42.50
N ALA A 325 6.31 3.61 -41.63
CA ALA A 325 6.19 4.18 -40.30
C ALA A 325 7.34 5.15 -40.03
N VAL A 326 7.04 6.26 -39.36
CA VAL A 326 7.99 7.26 -38.91
C VAL A 326 7.76 7.51 -37.42
N THR A 327 8.82 7.41 -36.63
CA THR A 327 8.81 7.71 -35.19
C THR A 327 9.62 8.97 -34.94
N LEU A 328 9.00 9.95 -34.28
CA LEU A 328 9.62 11.19 -33.84
C LEU A 328 9.66 11.21 -32.32
N THR A 329 10.83 11.46 -31.73
CA THR A 329 10.96 11.57 -30.28
C THR A 329 11.42 12.97 -29.92
N VAL A 330 10.79 13.59 -28.94
CA VAL A 330 11.13 14.92 -28.43
C VAL A 330 11.27 14.83 -26.91
N GLU A 331 12.37 15.38 -26.40
CA GLU A 331 12.59 15.56 -24.97
C GLU A 331 12.69 17.04 -24.65
N ARG A 332 12.02 17.47 -23.58
CA ARG A 332 12.05 18.84 -23.07
C ARG A 332 12.21 18.84 -21.56
N ARG A 333 13.08 19.71 -21.06
CA ARG A 333 13.22 20.01 -19.64
C ARG A 333 12.75 21.45 -19.41
N LEU A 334 11.75 21.61 -18.56
CA LEU A 334 11.26 22.92 -18.12
C LEU A 334 11.86 23.19 -16.74
N ALA A 335 12.70 24.22 -16.63
CA ALA A 335 13.27 24.68 -15.37
C ALA A 335 13.10 26.20 -15.27
N GLY A 336 12.40 26.68 -14.24
CA GLY A 336 12.17 28.12 -14.02
C GLY A 336 10.73 28.59 -14.31
N ALA A 337 10.56 29.90 -14.51
CA ALA A 337 9.26 30.52 -14.82
C ALA A 337 8.79 30.16 -16.24
N ASP A 338 7.47 30.18 -16.44
CA ASP A 338 6.82 29.85 -17.71
C ASP A 338 7.42 30.65 -18.88
N PRO A 339 8.14 30.01 -19.83
CA PRO A 339 8.70 30.72 -20.95
C PRO A 339 7.56 31.18 -21.86
N PRO A 340 7.51 32.46 -22.27
CA PRO A 340 6.45 32.95 -23.15
C PRO A 340 6.41 32.14 -24.44
N PHE A 341 5.23 32.01 -25.06
CA PHE A 341 5.01 31.25 -26.30
C PHE A 341 6.09 31.50 -27.39
N THR A 342 6.55 32.76 -27.50
CA THR A 342 7.60 33.18 -28.44
C THR A 342 8.99 32.58 -28.17
N ALA A 343 9.23 32.07 -26.98
CA ALA A 343 10.45 31.34 -26.61
C ALA A 343 10.29 29.81 -26.82
N GLN A 344 9.06 29.33 -27.05
CA GLN A 344 8.75 27.92 -27.25
C GLN A 344 8.64 27.54 -28.73
N VAL A 345 8.12 28.46 -29.56
CA VAL A 345 7.97 28.29 -31.01
C VAL A 345 8.53 29.53 -31.71
N SER A 346 9.49 29.34 -32.62
CA SER A 346 9.98 30.46 -33.43
C SER A 346 8.88 30.96 -34.38
N ARG A 347 8.93 32.24 -34.76
CA ARG A 347 7.96 32.79 -35.71
C ARG A 347 7.92 31.98 -37.01
N ASP A 348 9.07 31.56 -37.51
CA ASP A 348 9.19 30.84 -38.78
C ASP A 348 8.60 29.43 -38.69
N GLU A 349 8.83 28.70 -37.58
CA GLU A 349 8.18 27.41 -37.32
C GLU A 349 6.67 27.54 -37.19
N TRP A 350 6.18 28.61 -36.54
CA TRP A 350 4.75 28.86 -36.40
C TRP A 350 4.08 29.15 -37.76
N LEU A 351 4.72 29.95 -38.60
CA LEU A 351 4.23 30.24 -39.95
C LEU A 351 4.22 28.98 -40.82
N ALA A 352 5.29 28.17 -40.77
CA ALA A 352 5.34 26.90 -41.49
C ALA A 352 4.28 25.90 -41.01
N TYR A 353 4.01 25.84 -39.71
CA TYR A 353 2.90 25.06 -39.15
C TYR A 353 1.55 25.57 -39.67
N ALA A 354 1.29 26.88 -39.61
CA ALA A 354 0.03 27.45 -40.05
C ALA A 354 -0.23 27.21 -41.56
N GLU A 355 0.81 27.28 -42.39
CA GLU A 355 0.73 26.97 -43.82
C GLU A 355 0.46 25.49 -44.11
N ALA A 356 0.90 24.56 -43.26
CA ALA A 356 0.68 23.13 -43.46
C ALA A 356 -0.80 22.69 -43.26
N PHE A 357 -1.63 23.54 -42.66
CA PHE A 357 -3.07 23.30 -42.41
C PHE A 357 -4.00 24.33 -43.10
N ALA A 358 -3.46 25.21 -43.94
CA ALA A 358 -4.20 26.18 -44.75
C ALA A 358 -4.58 25.59 -46.12
#